data_AF-A0A4S4LY45-F1
#
_entry.id   AF-A0A4S4LY45-F1
#
_cell.length_a   1.000
_cell.length_b   1.000
_cell.length_c   1.000
_cell.angle_alpha   90.00
_cell.angle_beta   90.00
_cell.angle_gamma   90.00
#
_symmetry.space_group_name_H-M   'P 1'
#
loop_
_entity.id
_entity.type
_entity.pdbx_description
1 polymer ?
#
loop_
_entity_poly.entity_id
_entity_poly.type
_entity_poly.pdbx_seq_one_letter_code
_entity_poly.pdbx_strand_id
1 'polypeptide(L)'
;MARTHVAPKAMSHKSKNSVKTVTISNRVLPVSPVLDTLFSFIAERHAIHQRRIAGEAFPWTDDPVLLKYSFTNVFRVLDRMTQTSTYELLQERLGSLTWRDFDIDVYTGVLREAFEDGVSLYGHAYLMPAPKLGGGNNYVNHLRLLRLMMEEGLPEKLKQSTCLREAYGRISLFPTMGNFLGFQ
;
A
#
# COMPACT_ATOMS: atom_id res chain seq x y z
N MET A 1 30.47 57.75 -15.20
CA MET A 1 29.80 56.95 -14.16
C MET A 1 30.14 55.49 -14.39
N ALA A 2 31.10 54.95 -13.64
CA ALA A 2 31.70 53.64 -13.87
C ALA A 2 30.91 52.54 -13.14
N ARG A 3 30.55 51.48 -13.86
CA ARG A 3 29.91 50.27 -13.35
C ARG A 3 30.94 49.42 -12.61
N THR A 4 30.79 49.23 -11.30
CA THR A 4 31.52 48.22 -10.55
C THR A 4 30.87 46.86 -10.75
N HIS A 5 31.46 46.03 -11.62
CA HIS A 5 31.21 44.60 -11.68
C HIS A 5 31.80 43.95 -10.42
N VAL A 6 30.93 43.41 -9.56
CA VAL A 6 31.36 42.47 -8.51
C VAL A 6 31.45 41.09 -9.15
N ALA A 7 32.66 40.52 -9.14
CA ALA A 7 32.92 39.18 -9.65
C ALA A 7 32.17 38.12 -8.81
N PRO A 8 31.61 37.07 -9.43
CA PRO A 8 31.01 35.97 -8.67
C PRO A 8 32.11 35.21 -7.93
N LYS A 9 31.92 35.02 -6.61
CA LYS A 9 32.73 34.13 -5.78
C LYS A 9 32.66 32.71 -6.36
N ALA A 10 33.82 32.12 -6.63
CA ALA A 10 33.95 30.74 -7.07
C ALA A 10 33.30 29.78 -6.06
N MET A 11 32.28 29.04 -6.49
CA MET A 11 31.76 27.89 -5.75
C MET A 11 32.79 26.76 -5.83
N SER A 12 33.48 26.52 -4.72
CA SER A 12 34.39 25.40 -4.50
C SER A 12 33.72 24.07 -4.87
N HIS A 13 34.15 23.49 -5.98
CA HIS A 13 33.72 22.18 -6.44
C HIS A 13 34.59 21.07 -5.82
N LYS A 14 33.88 20.04 -5.33
CA LYS A 14 34.30 18.64 -5.08
C LYS A 14 35.01 18.36 -3.75
N SER A 15 34.21 18.00 -2.75
CA SER A 15 34.63 16.99 -1.76
C SER A 15 34.89 15.66 -2.50
N LYS A 16 36.06 15.06 -2.27
CA LYS A 16 36.41 13.72 -2.78
C LYS A 16 35.47 12.70 -2.12
N ASN A 17 34.50 12.16 -2.85
CA ASN A 17 33.68 11.04 -2.35
C ASN A 17 34.57 9.81 -2.16
N SER A 18 34.99 9.53 -0.93
CA SER A 18 35.55 8.25 -0.56
C SER A 18 34.51 7.17 -0.82
N VAL A 19 34.85 6.14 -1.59
CA VAL A 19 33.96 5.01 -1.86
C VAL A 19 33.63 4.35 -0.52
N LYS A 20 32.38 4.41 -0.08
CA LYS A 20 31.90 3.70 1.11
C LYS A 20 32.11 2.20 0.89
N THR A 21 32.51 1.48 1.93
CA THR A 21 32.69 0.03 1.87
C THR A 21 31.87 -0.66 2.95
N VAL A 22 31.44 -1.88 2.68
CA VAL A 22 30.76 -2.76 3.64
C VAL A 22 31.49 -4.10 3.69
N THR A 23 31.57 -4.70 4.88
CA THR A 23 32.16 -6.03 5.05
C THR A 23 31.06 -7.08 5.12
N ILE A 24 31.03 -8.01 4.17
CA ILE A 24 30.10 -9.16 4.15
C ILE A 24 30.93 -10.44 4.05
N SER A 25 30.76 -11.36 4.99
CA SER A 25 31.53 -12.62 5.04
C SER A 25 33.03 -12.42 4.89
N ASN A 26 33.60 -11.48 5.66
CA ASN A 26 35.02 -11.07 5.63
C ASN A 26 35.52 -10.52 4.29
N ARG A 27 34.63 -10.12 3.37
CA ARG A 27 34.99 -9.43 2.13
C ARG A 27 34.58 -7.98 2.20
N VAL A 28 35.52 -7.07 1.89
CA VAL A 28 35.27 -5.64 1.77
C VAL A 28 34.75 -5.35 0.37
N LEU A 29 33.52 -4.84 0.28
CA LEU A 29 32.83 -4.55 -0.97
C LEU A 29 32.57 -3.04 -1.08
N PRO A 30 32.84 -2.41 -2.24
CA PRO A 30 32.46 -1.02 -2.46
C PRO A 30 30.95 -0.89 -2.57
N VAL A 31 30.38 0.10 -1.89
CA VAL A 31 28.97 0.42 -1.98
C VAL A 31 28.73 1.26 -3.23
N SER A 32 27.80 0.82 -4.08
CA SER A 32 27.37 1.59 -5.25
C SER A 32 26.75 2.93 -4.78
N PRO A 33 27.15 4.08 -5.35
CA PRO A 33 26.53 5.37 -5.03
C PRO A 33 25.01 5.37 -5.21
N VAL A 34 24.51 4.60 -6.18
CA VAL A 34 23.07 4.45 -6.43
C VAL A 34 22.39 3.72 -5.28
N LEU A 35 22.97 2.60 -4.82
CA LEU A 35 22.41 1.84 -3.70
C LEU A 35 22.51 2.63 -2.39
N ASP A 36 23.65 3.28 -2.15
CA ASP A 36 23.85 4.13 -0.96
C ASP A 36 22.80 5.24 -0.88
N THR A 37 22.53 5.90 -2.02
CA THR A 37 21.51 6.95 -2.12
C THR A 37 20.11 6.38 -1.91
N LEU A 38 19.79 5.24 -2.53
CA LEU A 38 18.50 4.57 -2.36
C LEU A 38 18.24 4.21 -0.89
N PHE A 39 19.20 3.58 -0.22
CA PHE A 39 19.05 3.20 1.18
C PHE A 39 18.98 4.42 2.09
N SER A 40 19.74 5.48 1.82
CA SER A 40 19.64 6.74 2.57
C SER A 40 18.25 7.37 2.41
N PHE A 41 17.71 7.40 1.19
CA PHE A 41 16.36 7.90 0.89
C PHE A 41 15.26 7.07 1.59
N ILE A 42 15.40 5.74 1.59
CA ILE A 42 14.47 4.84 2.30
C ILE A 42 14.54 5.10 3.82
N ALA A 43 15.74 5.13 4.39
CA ALA A 43 15.93 5.34 5.82
C ALA A 43 15.37 6.69 6.27
N GLU A 44 15.65 7.77 5.54
CA GLU A 44 15.19 9.10 5.90
C GLU A 44 13.66 9.22 5.79
N ARG A 45 13.02 8.59 4.79
CA ARG A 45 11.55 8.53 4.73
C ARG A 45 10.94 7.86 5.95
N HIS A 46 11.54 6.77 6.42
CA HIS A 46 11.07 6.13 7.63
C HIS A 46 11.34 7.00 8.87
N ALA A 47 12.51 7.64 8.96
CA ALA A 47 12.83 8.55 10.06
C ALA A 47 11.85 9.73 10.14
N ILE A 48 11.48 10.34 9.01
CA ILE A 48 10.44 11.39 8.95
C ILE A 48 9.13 10.88 9.55
N HIS A 49 8.69 9.66 9.20
CA HIS A 49 7.50 9.07 9.79
C HIS A 49 7.63 8.91 11.31
N GLN A 50 8.77 8.40 11.79
CA GLN A 50 9.05 8.25 13.23
C GLN A 50 9.02 9.59 13.98
N ARG A 51 9.67 10.63 13.45
CA ARG A 51 9.66 11.99 14.03
C ARG A 51 8.24 12.56 14.12
N ARG A 52 7.41 12.32 13.09
CA ARG A 52 5.99 12.73 13.07
C ARG A 52 5.17 12.07 14.17
N ILE A 53 5.27 10.74 14.31
CA ILE A 53 4.50 10.02 15.34
C ILE A 53 5.00 10.32 16.76
N ALA A 54 6.27 10.70 16.90
CA ALA A 54 6.85 11.18 18.15
C ALA A 54 6.41 12.61 18.52
N GLY A 55 5.71 13.32 17.63
CA GLY A 55 5.24 14.68 17.88
C GLY A 55 6.33 15.75 17.75
N GLU A 56 7.44 15.45 17.07
CA GLU A 56 8.51 16.42 16.86
C GLU A 56 8.05 17.59 15.97
N ALA A 57 8.64 18.77 16.21
CA ALA A 57 8.32 19.97 15.45
C ALA A 57 8.82 19.86 13.99
N PHE A 58 8.05 20.43 13.06
CA PHE A 58 8.46 20.60 11.67
C PHE A 58 9.62 21.62 11.57
N PRO A 59 10.60 21.46 10.65
CA PRO A 59 10.72 20.42 9.61
C PRO A 59 11.26 19.08 10.12
N TRP A 60 10.70 17.98 9.61
CA TRP A 60 11.12 16.62 9.97
C TRP A 60 12.31 16.11 9.17
N THR A 61 12.86 16.88 8.23
CA THR A 61 14.05 16.52 7.44
C THR A 61 14.63 17.78 6.81
N ASP A 62 15.92 17.77 6.52
CA ASP A 62 16.59 18.83 5.76
C ASP A 62 16.61 18.55 4.24
N ASP A 63 16.15 17.37 3.81
CA ASP A 63 16.12 17.00 2.39
C ASP A 63 14.99 17.76 1.65
N PRO A 64 15.33 18.62 0.66
CA PRO A 64 14.35 19.46 -0.02
C PRO A 64 13.36 18.66 -0.90
N VAL A 65 13.74 17.47 -1.36
CA VAL A 65 12.86 16.58 -2.13
C VAL A 65 11.83 15.96 -1.19
N LEU A 66 12.26 15.45 -0.04
CA LEU A 66 11.38 14.85 0.96
C LEU A 66 10.50 15.87 1.68
N LEU A 67 10.92 17.15 1.76
CA LEU A 67 10.07 18.25 2.23
C LEU A 67 8.99 18.66 1.22
N LYS A 68 9.34 18.65 -0.08
CA LYS A 68 8.47 19.19 -1.14
C LYS A 68 7.44 18.19 -1.65
N TYR A 69 7.80 16.91 -1.75
CA TYR A 69 6.97 15.89 -2.39
C TYR A 69 6.47 14.85 -1.38
N SER A 70 5.27 14.34 -1.62
CA SER A 70 4.71 13.24 -0.83
C SER A 70 5.16 11.89 -1.39
N PHE A 71 5.66 11.03 -0.52
CA PHE A 71 6.01 9.66 -0.84
C PHE A 71 5.24 8.70 0.06
N THR A 72 5.09 7.44 -0.37
CA THR A 72 4.52 6.39 0.47
C THR A 72 5.37 6.15 1.73
N ASN A 73 4.90 5.36 2.67
CA ASN A 73 5.73 4.85 3.74
C ASN A 73 6.59 3.69 3.22
N VAL A 74 7.73 3.49 3.87
CA VAL A 74 8.61 2.35 3.61
C VAL A 74 7.90 1.05 3.96
N PHE A 75 7.14 1.06 5.05
CA PHE A 75 6.26 -0.03 5.45
C PHE A 75 4.86 0.22 4.92
N ARG A 76 4.40 -0.65 4.03
CA ARG A 76 3.08 -0.51 3.38
C ARG A 76 1.95 -0.45 4.39
N VAL A 77 1.97 -1.23 5.47
CA VAL A 77 0.95 -1.19 6.54
C VAL A 77 0.79 0.21 7.19
N LEU A 78 1.82 1.05 7.14
CA LEU A 78 1.77 2.42 7.66
C LEU A 78 1.19 3.41 6.63
N ASP A 79 0.99 2.99 5.37
CA ASP A 79 0.29 3.79 4.38
C ASP A 79 -1.19 3.87 4.71
N ARG A 80 -1.65 5.10 4.95
CA ARG A 80 -3.08 5.42 5.12
C ARG A 80 -3.96 4.84 4.02
N MET A 81 -3.43 4.73 2.80
CA MET A 81 -4.15 4.22 1.63
C MET A 81 -4.34 2.69 1.64
N THR A 82 -3.62 1.97 2.50
CA THR A 82 -3.62 0.49 2.60
C THR A 82 -4.30 -0.03 3.86
N GLN A 83 -4.88 0.87 4.67
CA GLN A 83 -5.60 0.50 5.88
C GLN A 83 -6.85 -0.33 5.55
N THR A 84 -7.15 -1.30 6.41
CA THR A 84 -8.28 -2.23 6.27
C THR A 84 -9.46 -1.82 7.16
N SER A 85 -9.74 -0.52 7.27
CA SER A 85 -10.73 0.04 8.20
C SER A 85 -12.11 -0.59 8.07
N THR A 86 -12.53 -0.96 6.85
CA THR A 86 -13.80 -1.66 6.62
C THR A 86 -13.82 -3.07 7.21
N TYR A 87 -12.70 -3.78 7.17
CA TYR A 87 -12.57 -5.09 7.81
C TYR A 87 -12.59 -4.95 9.33
N GLU A 88 -11.88 -3.96 9.88
CA GLU A 88 -11.86 -3.67 11.32
C GLU A 88 -13.26 -3.28 11.84
N LEU A 89 -13.98 -2.43 11.11
CA LEU A 89 -15.37 -2.08 11.40
C LEU A 89 -16.28 -3.32 11.46
N LEU A 90 -16.17 -4.20 10.46
CA LEU A 90 -16.94 -5.44 10.44
C LEU A 90 -16.57 -6.33 11.63
N GLN A 91 -15.28 -6.46 11.97
CA GLN A 91 -14.85 -7.23 13.14
C GLN A 91 -15.34 -6.64 14.46
N GLU A 92 -15.33 -5.32 14.60
CA GLU A 92 -15.82 -4.63 15.80
C GLU A 92 -17.33 -4.88 15.99
N ARG A 93 -18.11 -4.83 14.91
CA ARG A 93 -19.58 -4.98 14.95
C ARG A 93 -20.06 -6.43 14.99
N LEU A 94 -19.34 -7.35 14.34
CA LEU A 94 -19.78 -8.74 14.13
C LEU A 94 -18.90 -9.77 14.85
N GLY A 95 -17.76 -9.37 15.40
CA GLY A 95 -16.78 -10.27 16.00
C GLY A 95 -15.92 -10.99 14.96
N SER A 96 -15.68 -12.29 15.16
CA SER A 96 -14.86 -13.08 14.25
C SER A 96 -15.57 -13.29 12.90
N LEU A 97 -14.98 -12.79 11.82
CA LEU A 97 -15.53 -12.92 10.47
C LEU A 97 -15.17 -14.29 9.90
N THR A 98 -16.11 -15.24 9.95
CA THR A 98 -15.94 -16.59 9.39
C THR A 98 -17.00 -16.88 8.33
N TRP A 99 -16.69 -17.75 7.38
CA TRP A 99 -17.68 -18.20 6.39
C TRP A 99 -18.87 -18.93 7.02
N ARG A 100 -18.62 -19.69 8.10
CA ARG A 100 -19.67 -20.43 8.81
C ARG A 100 -20.75 -19.49 9.36
N ASP A 101 -20.35 -18.31 9.80
CA ASP A 101 -21.20 -17.32 10.43
C ASP A 101 -21.54 -16.15 9.47
N PHE A 102 -21.22 -16.30 8.18
CA PHE A 102 -21.44 -15.26 7.17
C PHE A 102 -22.92 -15.16 6.79
N ASP A 103 -23.51 -13.98 7.03
CA ASP A 103 -24.84 -13.62 6.56
C ASP A 103 -24.77 -12.33 5.74
N ILE A 104 -25.19 -12.38 4.48
CA ILE A 104 -25.05 -11.26 3.56
C ILE A 104 -25.90 -10.05 3.97
N ASP A 105 -27.07 -10.27 4.57
CA ASP A 105 -27.98 -9.20 4.96
C ASP A 105 -27.47 -8.48 6.20
N VAL A 106 -26.91 -9.23 7.17
CA VAL A 106 -26.23 -8.67 8.35
C VAL A 106 -25.03 -7.81 7.94
N TYR A 107 -24.13 -8.34 7.09
CA TYR A 107 -22.96 -7.58 6.61
C TYR A 107 -23.39 -6.34 5.81
N THR A 108 -24.40 -6.49 4.95
CA THR A 108 -24.97 -5.37 4.19
C THR A 108 -25.52 -4.29 5.11
N GLY A 109 -26.17 -4.66 6.23
CA GLY A 109 -26.68 -3.72 7.22
C GLY A 109 -25.58 -2.86 7.84
N VAL A 110 -24.51 -3.51 8.34
CA VAL A 110 -23.36 -2.80 8.96
C VAL A 110 -22.68 -1.86 7.96
N LEU A 111 -22.43 -2.32 6.74
CA LEU A 111 -21.79 -1.50 5.71
C LEU A 111 -22.68 -0.34 5.26
N ARG A 112 -24.01 -0.55 5.21
CA ARG A 112 -24.96 0.50 4.87
C ARG A 112 -24.97 1.61 5.92
N GLU A 113 -25.08 1.26 7.20
CA GLU A 113 -25.03 2.22 8.32
C GLU A 113 -23.78 3.11 8.20
N ALA A 114 -22.60 2.49 8.09
CA ALA A 114 -21.35 3.23 7.97
C ALA A 114 -21.28 4.10 6.70
N PHE A 115 -21.79 3.60 5.57
CA PHE A 115 -21.85 4.36 4.32
C PHE A 115 -22.78 5.58 4.44
N GLU A 116 -23.94 5.42 5.07
CA GLU A 116 -24.92 6.50 5.32
C GLU A 116 -24.36 7.56 6.29
N ASP A 117 -23.52 7.14 7.23
CA ASP A 117 -22.76 8.02 8.13
C ASP A 117 -21.55 8.72 7.46
N GLY A 118 -21.32 8.49 6.16
CA GLY A 118 -20.25 9.11 5.39
C GLY A 118 -18.87 8.46 5.57
N VAL A 119 -18.81 7.27 6.16
CA VAL A 119 -17.56 6.50 6.29
C VAL A 119 -17.18 5.92 4.92
N SER A 120 -15.93 6.14 4.50
CA SER A 120 -15.42 5.50 3.28
C SER A 120 -15.21 4.01 3.50
N LEU A 121 -15.96 3.18 2.76
CA LEU A 121 -15.83 1.72 2.78
C LEU A 121 -14.69 1.18 1.89
N TYR A 122 -14.03 2.07 1.13
CA TYR A 122 -12.95 1.70 0.25
C TYR A 122 -11.75 2.61 0.50
N GLY A 123 -10.58 1.98 0.64
CA GLY A 123 -9.31 2.67 0.56
C GLY A 123 -8.98 3.06 -0.89
N HIS A 124 -7.85 3.73 -1.07
CA HIS A 124 -7.36 4.15 -2.39
C HIS A 124 -6.38 3.15 -3.01
N ALA A 125 -5.94 2.13 -2.26
CA ALA A 125 -5.12 1.04 -2.75
C ALA A 125 -5.96 -0.22 -2.98
N TYR A 126 -5.49 -1.09 -3.87
CA TYR A 126 -6.10 -2.40 -4.16
C TYR A 126 -7.58 -2.30 -4.60
N LEU A 127 -7.89 -1.30 -5.42
CA LEU A 127 -9.24 -1.06 -5.93
C LEU A 127 -9.69 -2.22 -6.84
N MET A 128 -10.74 -2.92 -6.41
CA MET A 128 -11.42 -3.93 -7.21
C MET A 128 -12.74 -3.36 -7.73
N PRO A 129 -12.95 -3.23 -9.05
CA PRO A 129 -14.23 -2.86 -9.61
C PRO A 129 -15.30 -3.84 -9.16
N ALA A 130 -16.45 -3.33 -8.69
CA ALA A 130 -17.53 -4.21 -8.29
C ALA A 130 -18.19 -4.87 -9.51
N PRO A 131 -18.46 -6.18 -9.46
CA PRO A 131 -19.18 -6.85 -10.54
C PRO A 131 -20.65 -6.45 -10.55
N LYS A 132 -21.32 -6.56 -11.69
CA LYS A 132 -22.77 -6.33 -11.79
C LYS A 132 -23.53 -7.60 -11.40
N LEU A 133 -23.65 -7.87 -10.10
CA LEU A 133 -24.35 -9.04 -9.55
C LEU A 133 -25.72 -8.69 -8.96
N GLY A 134 -26.35 -7.62 -9.47
CA GLY A 134 -27.69 -7.19 -9.10
C GLY A 134 -27.82 -6.57 -7.70
N GLY A 135 -26.71 -6.23 -7.04
CA GLY A 135 -26.71 -5.46 -5.79
C GLY A 135 -26.95 -3.98 -6.06
N GLY A 136 -27.59 -3.28 -5.12
CA GLY A 136 -27.91 -1.86 -5.26
C GLY A 136 -26.70 -0.91 -5.20
N ASN A 137 -25.54 -1.40 -4.74
CA ASN A 137 -24.30 -0.64 -4.64
C ASN A 137 -23.08 -1.57 -4.74
N ASN A 138 -21.88 -0.98 -4.76
CA ASN A 138 -20.63 -1.72 -4.98
C ASN A 138 -20.33 -2.73 -3.86
N TYR A 139 -20.53 -2.35 -2.58
CA TYR A 139 -20.16 -3.22 -1.46
C TYR A 139 -21.08 -4.44 -1.37
N VAL A 140 -22.37 -4.30 -1.67
CA VAL A 140 -23.28 -5.45 -1.80
C VAL A 140 -22.83 -6.36 -2.94
N ASN A 141 -22.42 -5.81 -4.08
CA ASN A 141 -21.94 -6.62 -5.20
C ASN A 141 -20.62 -7.36 -4.88
N HIS A 142 -19.73 -6.77 -4.08
CA HIS A 142 -18.53 -7.47 -3.59
C HIS A 142 -18.89 -8.59 -2.61
N LEU A 143 -19.82 -8.37 -1.68
CA LEU A 143 -20.31 -9.44 -0.79
C LEU A 143 -20.96 -10.59 -1.57
N ARG A 144 -21.72 -10.28 -2.63
CA ARG A 144 -22.28 -11.29 -3.55
C ARG A 144 -21.19 -12.04 -4.32
N LEU A 145 -20.12 -11.37 -4.73
CA LEU A 145 -18.98 -12.02 -5.36
C LEU A 145 -18.29 -12.98 -4.40
N LEU A 146 -18.04 -12.55 -3.16
CA LEU A 146 -17.48 -13.41 -2.11
C LEU A 146 -18.36 -14.64 -1.89
N ARG A 147 -19.68 -14.42 -1.72
CA ARG A 147 -20.65 -15.50 -1.56
C ARG A 147 -20.58 -16.50 -2.72
N LEU A 148 -20.58 -16.01 -3.96
CA LEU A 148 -20.47 -16.85 -5.16
C LEU A 148 -19.18 -17.67 -5.16
N MET A 149 -18.03 -17.05 -4.84
CA MET A 149 -16.74 -17.76 -4.76
C MET A 149 -16.74 -18.87 -3.72
N MET A 150 -17.33 -18.62 -2.56
CA MET A 150 -17.40 -19.58 -1.46
C MET A 150 -18.40 -20.70 -1.76
N GLU A 151 -19.58 -20.39 -2.30
CA GLU A 151 -20.60 -21.38 -2.71
C GLU A 151 -20.10 -22.28 -3.86
N GLU A 152 -19.30 -21.73 -4.78
CA GLU A 152 -18.63 -22.51 -5.83
C GLU A 152 -17.44 -23.35 -5.32
N GLY A 153 -17.14 -23.34 -4.02
CA GLY A 153 -16.03 -24.10 -3.44
C GLY A 153 -14.67 -23.69 -4.01
N LEU A 154 -14.50 -22.40 -4.34
CA LEU A 154 -13.22 -21.88 -4.81
C LEU A 154 -12.09 -22.17 -3.82
N PRO A 155 -12.24 -21.99 -2.49
CA PRO A 155 -11.15 -22.25 -1.53
C PRO A 155 -10.60 -23.68 -1.62
N GLU A 156 -11.48 -24.69 -1.69
CA GLU A 156 -11.11 -26.09 -1.81
C GLU A 156 -10.41 -26.36 -3.14
N LYS A 157 -10.96 -25.83 -4.23
CA LYS A 157 -10.38 -25.94 -5.58
C LYS A 157 -8.98 -25.29 -5.65
N LEU A 158 -8.76 -24.18 -4.94
CA LEU A 158 -7.46 -23.52 -4.84
C LEU A 158 -6.48 -24.34 -4.00
N LYS A 159 -6.92 -24.89 -2.86
CA LYS A 159 -6.08 -25.78 -2.03
C LYS A 159 -5.60 -27.03 -2.78
N GLN A 160 -6.39 -27.51 -3.74
CA GLN A 160 -6.06 -28.65 -4.60
C GLN A 160 -5.24 -28.27 -5.84
N SER A 161 -5.09 -26.98 -6.14
CA SER A 161 -4.36 -26.54 -7.34
C SER A 161 -2.87 -26.77 -7.15
N THR A 162 -2.23 -27.39 -8.15
CA THR A 162 -0.83 -27.81 -8.06
C THR A 162 0.13 -26.76 -8.61
N CYS A 163 -0.38 -25.79 -9.36
CA CYS A 163 0.39 -24.68 -9.91
C CYS A 163 -0.42 -23.40 -10.03
N LEU A 164 0.28 -22.26 -10.14
CA LEU A 164 -0.34 -20.93 -10.26
C LEU A 164 -1.25 -20.80 -11.49
N ARG A 165 -0.94 -21.50 -12.59
CA ARG A 165 -1.77 -21.48 -13.80
C ARG A 165 -3.18 -22.03 -13.52
N GLU A 166 -3.28 -23.11 -12.76
CA GLU A 166 -4.56 -23.71 -12.38
C GLU A 166 -5.33 -22.80 -11.42
N ALA A 167 -4.64 -22.26 -10.41
CA ALA A 167 -5.24 -21.33 -9.46
C ALA A 167 -5.79 -20.08 -10.18
N TYR A 168 -4.99 -19.46 -11.04
CA TYR A 168 -5.39 -18.33 -11.87
C TYR A 168 -6.57 -18.69 -12.77
N GLY A 169 -6.50 -19.82 -13.49
CA GLY A 169 -7.56 -20.27 -14.37
C GLY A 169 -8.91 -20.44 -13.66
N ARG A 170 -8.91 -20.81 -12.37
CA ARG A 170 -10.12 -20.91 -11.54
C ARG A 170 -10.61 -19.55 -11.08
N ILE A 171 -9.71 -18.68 -10.60
CA ILE A 171 -10.06 -17.33 -10.14
C ILE A 171 -10.64 -16.49 -11.28
N SER A 172 -10.08 -16.61 -12.49
CA SER A 172 -10.51 -15.82 -13.64
C SER A 172 -11.85 -16.17 -14.24
N LEU A 173 -12.51 -17.23 -13.74
CA LEU A 173 -13.89 -17.54 -14.10
C LEU A 173 -14.89 -16.61 -13.38
N PHE A 174 -14.47 -15.97 -12.29
CA PHE A 174 -15.36 -15.12 -11.52
C PHE A 174 -15.44 -13.71 -12.12
N PRO A 175 -16.61 -13.06 -12.04
CA PRO A 175 -16.78 -11.68 -12.51
C PRO A 175 -15.70 -10.76 -11.99
N THR A 176 -15.24 -9.82 -12.83
CA THR A 176 -14.18 -8.83 -12.55
C THR A 176 -12.78 -9.39 -12.29
N MET A 177 -12.60 -10.71 -12.10
CA MET A 177 -11.29 -11.34 -11.86
C MET A 177 -10.51 -11.66 -13.16
N GLY A 178 -10.54 -10.76 -14.14
CA GLY A 178 -9.88 -10.97 -15.44
C GLY A 178 -8.35 -10.97 -15.38
N ASN A 179 -7.71 -10.86 -16.55
CA ASN A 179 -6.26 -11.04 -16.74
C ASN A 179 -5.31 -10.22 -15.87
N PHE A 180 -5.78 -9.19 -15.18
CA PHE A 180 -4.96 -8.42 -14.26
C PHE A 180 -5.33 -8.74 -12.81
N LEU A 181 -6.60 -8.60 -12.45
CA LEU A 181 -7.08 -8.80 -11.08
C LEU A 181 -6.99 -10.26 -10.62
N GLY A 182 -7.04 -11.22 -11.54
CA GLY A 182 -6.80 -12.64 -11.20
C GLY A 182 -5.36 -12.96 -10.79
N PHE A 183 -4.39 -12.06 -11.04
CA PHE A 183 -2.99 -12.21 -10.61
C PHE A 183 -2.61 -11.37 -9.38
N GLN A 184 -3.47 -10.45 -8.92
CA GLN A 184 -3.22 -9.62 -7.74
C GLN A 184 -3.46 -10.40 -6.45
#